data_AF-A0A2H0KTI3-F1
#
_entry.id   AF-A0A2H0KTI3-F1
#
_cell.length_a   1.000
_cell.length_b   1.000
_cell.length_c   1.000
_cell.angle_alpha   90.00
_cell.angle_beta   90.00
_cell.angle_gamma   90.00
#
_symmetry.space_group_name_H-M   'P 1'
#
loop_
_entity.id
_entity.type
_entity.pdbx_description
1 polymer ?
#
loop_
_entity_poly.entity_id
_entity_poly.type
_entity_poly.pdbx_seq_one_letter_code
_entity_poly.pdbx_strand_id
1 'polypeptide(L)'
;MDIFEKQQRIESINGIIKVRWFIIAIILGLGFILKAKYFGQWGTGFGENFALAYLKMGILGLMAFSYNFFFWLFMRRLGRKPLEKISERALSIMSILQIVPDQLICTLVYYNTGTVDSMSFVYYFISVFLASSIYKTRGIILTGLLSGFLCTTLLIIEYQGLIPHFNTYQGVTLFGSPYVTRGKIITFIFYISVMTFAAAFLSNLIRSREKKLRQERDKVTEQSQVLTVQTQELTKTKDYLHEALTKSDAARVEIEKTKTELEKANLELQAKLRELEKYGQVTTGRELKMMELKEKIKTLEKRIEELEK
;
A
#
# COMPACT_ATOMS: atom_id res chain seq x y z
N MET A 1 -8.72 -4.66 16.90
CA MET A 1 -7.93 -5.00 15.70
C MET A 1 -7.88 -3.75 14.82
N ASP A 2 -6.71 -3.35 14.31
CA ASP A 2 -6.60 -2.16 13.45
C ASP A 2 -7.42 -2.36 12.15
N ILE A 3 -7.95 -1.28 11.56
CA ILE A 3 -8.68 -1.30 10.27
C ILE A 3 -7.83 -2.01 9.21
N PHE A 4 -6.52 -1.76 9.24
CA PHE A 4 -5.58 -2.43 8.36
C PHE A 4 -5.58 -3.96 8.58
N GLU A 5 -5.46 -4.43 9.83
CA GLU A 5 -5.47 -5.86 10.14
C GLU A 5 -6.80 -6.51 9.70
N LYS A 6 -7.92 -5.78 9.79
CA LYS A 6 -9.23 -6.23 9.25
C LYS A 6 -9.18 -6.40 7.74
N GLN A 7 -8.65 -5.40 7.04
CA GLN A 7 -8.49 -5.45 5.58
C GLN A 7 -7.61 -6.63 5.16
N GLN A 8 -6.46 -6.81 5.80
CA GLN A 8 -5.55 -7.92 5.49
C GLN A 8 -6.24 -9.27 5.66
N ARG A 9 -6.98 -9.48 6.76
CA ARG A 9 -7.74 -10.73 6.94
C ARG A 9 -8.78 -10.94 5.85
N ILE A 10 -9.51 -9.90 5.46
CA ILE A 10 -10.50 -9.97 4.38
C ILE A 10 -9.83 -10.34 3.05
N GLU A 11 -8.68 -9.74 2.75
CA GLU A 11 -7.88 -10.05 1.56
C GLU A 11 -7.37 -11.50 1.59
N SER A 12 -6.85 -11.98 2.71
CA SER A 12 -6.44 -13.38 2.89
C SER A 12 -7.61 -14.36 2.69
N ILE A 13 -8.76 -14.08 3.30
CA ILE A 13 -9.99 -14.88 3.15
C ILE A 13 -10.44 -14.93 1.69
N ASN A 14 -10.41 -13.80 0.99
CA ASN A 14 -10.73 -13.74 -0.44
C ASN A 14 -9.71 -14.48 -1.30
N GLY A 15 -8.42 -14.38 -0.96
CA GLY A 15 -7.35 -15.12 -1.61
C GLY A 15 -7.55 -16.62 -1.50
N ILE A 16 -7.91 -17.13 -0.32
CA ILE A 16 -8.19 -18.55 -0.09
C ILE A 16 -9.36 -19.04 -0.94
N ILE A 17 -10.46 -18.28 -1.03
CA ILE A 17 -11.61 -18.66 -1.86
C ILE A 17 -11.19 -18.84 -3.32
N LYS A 18 -10.31 -17.98 -3.83
CA LYS A 18 -9.76 -18.10 -5.20
C LYS A 18 -8.88 -19.34 -5.35
N VAL A 19 -7.97 -19.57 -4.41
CA VAL A 19 -7.06 -20.73 -4.42
C VAL A 19 -7.86 -22.05 -4.31
N ARG A 20 -8.95 -22.08 -3.54
CA ARG A 20 -9.83 -23.25 -3.43
C ARG A 20 -10.46 -23.67 -4.74
N TRP A 21 -10.87 -22.74 -5.60
CA TRP A 21 -11.39 -23.10 -6.93
C TRP A 21 -10.37 -23.91 -7.72
N PHE A 22 -9.10 -23.51 -7.65
CA PHE A 22 -8.01 -24.21 -8.30
C PHE A 22 -7.73 -25.59 -7.67
N ILE A 23 -7.72 -25.67 -6.32
CA ILE A 23 -7.53 -26.94 -5.60
C ILE A 23 -8.65 -27.94 -5.94
N ILE A 24 -9.91 -27.50 -5.91
CA ILE A 24 -11.07 -28.35 -6.24
C ILE A 24 -10.95 -28.86 -7.67
N ALA A 25 -10.61 -27.98 -8.63
CA ALA A 25 -10.42 -28.37 -10.02
C ALA A 25 -9.29 -29.41 -10.18
N ILE A 26 -8.16 -29.24 -9.49
CA ILE A 26 -7.05 -30.19 -9.52
C ILE A 26 -7.45 -31.54 -8.90
N ILE A 27 -8.05 -31.54 -7.71
CA ILE A 27 -8.41 -32.77 -7.01
C ILE A 27 -9.43 -33.56 -7.84
N LEU A 28 -10.45 -32.88 -8.39
CA LEU A 28 -11.40 -33.52 -9.29
C LEU A 28 -10.72 -34.02 -10.55
N GLY A 29 -9.95 -33.18 -11.24
CA GLY A 29 -9.25 -33.55 -12.47
C GLY A 29 -8.36 -34.78 -12.27
N LEU A 30 -7.54 -34.80 -11.22
CA LEU A 30 -6.72 -35.96 -10.86
C LEU A 30 -7.58 -37.18 -10.52
N GLY A 31 -8.66 -37.01 -9.75
CA GLY A 31 -9.59 -38.08 -9.41
C GLY A 31 -10.23 -38.72 -10.65
N PHE A 32 -10.66 -37.91 -11.62
CA PHE A 32 -11.19 -38.38 -12.90
C PHE A 32 -10.12 -39.06 -13.74
N ILE A 33 -8.92 -38.49 -13.88
CA ILE A 33 -7.81 -39.06 -14.67
C ILE A 33 -7.36 -40.40 -14.10
N LEU A 34 -7.17 -40.50 -12.78
CA LEU A 34 -6.77 -41.74 -12.13
C LEU A 34 -7.83 -42.83 -12.36
N LYS A 35 -9.12 -42.51 -12.21
CA LYS A 35 -10.20 -43.48 -12.50
C LYS A 35 -10.33 -43.83 -13.99
N ALA A 36 -10.02 -42.92 -14.90
CA ALA A 36 -10.09 -43.15 -16.35
C ALA A 36 -8.89 -43.97 -16.88
N LYS A 37 -7.69 -43.79 -16.32
CA LYS A 37 -6.47 -44.46 -16.80
C LYS A 37 -6.32 -45.89 -16.27
N TYR A 38 -6.73 -46.15 -15.03
CA TYR A 38 -6.66 -47.49 -14.41
C TYR A 38 -7.90 -48.37 -14.67
N PHE A 39 -8.73 -47.95 -15.64
CA PHE A 39 -10.06 -48.49 -16.01
C PHE A 39 -10.09 -49.96 -16.45
N GLY A 40 -8.96 -50.57 -16.85
CA GLY A 40 -8.92 -51.94 -17.38
C GLY A 40 -8.37 -53.01 -16.43
N GLN A 41 -7.61 -52.63 -15.40
CA GLN A 41 -6.91 -53.59 -14.53
C GLN A 41 -7.40 -53.56 -13.08
N TRP A 42 -8.24 -52.60 -12.70
CA TRP A 42 -8.69 -52.40 -11.32
C TRP A 42 -10.11 -52.94 -11.05
N GLY A 43 -10.69 -53.65 -12.03
CA GLY A 43 -12.11 -54.03 -12.10
C GLY A 43 -12.57 -55.23 -11.24
N THR A 44 -11.74 -55.74 -10.32
CA THR A 44 -12.14 -56.87 -9.45
C THR A 44 -12.20 -56.52 -7.96
N GLY A 45 -11.68 -55.37 -7.54
CA GLY A 45 -11.72 -54.91 -6.14
C GLY A 45 -12.89 -53.99 -5.81
N PHE A 46 -13.45 -53.32 -6.82
CA PHE A 46 -14.69 -52.57 -6.73
C PHE A 46 -15.73 -53.26 -7.62
N GLY A 47 -16.49 -54.20 -7.05
CA GLY A 47 -17.75 -54.67 -7.65
C GLY A 47 -18.87 -53.61 -7.63
N GLU A 48 -18.56 -52.35 -7.29
CA GLU A 48 -19.51 -51.24 -7.37
C GLU A 48 -19.60 -50.74 -8.81
N ASN A 49 -20.83 -50.55 -9.28
CA ASN A 49 -21.15 -49.96 -10.58
C ASN A 49 -20.23 -48.76 -10.88
N PHE A 50 -19.56 -48.78 -12.04
CA PHE A 50 -18.74 -47.69 -12.55
C PHE A 50 -19.35 -46.30 -12.30
N ALA A 51 -20.65 -46.16 -12.59
CA ALA A 51 -21.41 -44.94 -12.36
C ALA A 51 -21.37 -44.45 -10.90
N LEU A 52 -21.42 -45.37 -9.92
CA LEU A 52 -21.41 -45.05 -8.49
C LEU A 52 -20.07 -44.42 -8.07
N ALA A 53 -18.96 -44.91 -8.60
CA ALA A 53 -17.62 -44.42 -8.27
C ALA A 53 -17.38 -42.98 -8.78
N TYR A 54 -17.91 -42.65 -9.96
CA TYR A 54 -17.88 -41.29 -10.50
C TYR A 54 -18.90 -40.39 -9.82
N LEU A 55 -20.07 -40.93 -9.47
CA LEU A 55 -21.09 -40.22 -8.70
C LEU A 55 -20.58 -39.83 -7.31
N LYS A 56 -19.87 -40.70 -6.59
CA LYS A 56 -19.23 -40.37 -5.30
C LYS A 56 -18.24 -39.20 -5.44
N MET A 57 -17.38 -39.23 -6.47
CA MET A 57 -16.46 -38.12 -6.77
C MET A 57 -17.20 -36.84 -7.16
N GLY A 58 -18.25 -36.95 -7.97
CA GLY A 58 -19.11 -35.84 -8.35
C GLY A 58 -19.80 -35.19 -7.16
N ILE A 59 -20.30 -35.98 -6.20
CA ILE A 59 -20.91 -35.50 -4.95
C ILE A 59 -19.86 -34.78 -4.09
N LEU A 60 -18.67 -35.35 -3.92
CA LEU A 60 -17.59 -34.68 -3.16
C LEU A 60 -17.19 -33.35 -3.82
N GLY A 61 -17.07 -33.34 -5.14
CA GLY A 61 -16.81 -32.13 -5.92
C GLY A 61 -17.90 -31.09 -5.76
N LEU A 62 -19.16 -31.50 -5.89
CA LEU A 62 -20.31 -30.63 -5.73
C LEU A 62 -20.40 -30.07 -4.31
N MET A 63 -20.12 -30.88 -3.29
CA MET A 63 -20.08 -30.44 -1.89
C MET A 63 -19.00 -29.39 -1.67
N ALA A 64 -17.77 -29.64 -2.13
CA ALA A 64 -16.67 -28.70 -2.04
C ALA A 64 -16.94 -27.40 -2.82
N PHE A 65 -17.51 -27.52 -4.03
CA PHE A 65 -17.93 -26.40 -4.87
C PHE A 65 -19.00 -25.55 -4.19
N SER A 66 -20.07 -26.17 -3.69
CA SER A 66 -21.22 -25.48 -3.08
C SER A 66 -20.82 -24.72 -1.83
N TYR A 67 -19.97 -25.35 -1.01
CA TYR A 67 -19.42 -24.72 0.19
C TYR A 67 -18.53 -23.52 -0.16
N ASN A 68 -17.62 -23.65 -1.14
CA ASN A 68 -16.76 -22.53 -1.55
C ASN A 68 -17.58 -21.39 -2.21
N PHE A 69 -18.63 -21.75 -2.95
CA PHE A 69 -19.59 -20.82 -3.54
C PHE A 69 -20.34 -20.02 -2.48
N PHE A 70 -20.78 -20.67 -1.41
CA PHE A 70 -21.41 -19.99 -0.27
C PHE A 70 -20.47 -18.96 0.36
N PHE A 71 -19.20 -19.33 0.57
CA PHE A 71 -18.18 -18.41 1.08
C PHE A 71 -17.92 -17.23 0.15
N TRP A 72 -17.85 -17.48 -1.16
CA TRP A 72 -17.70 -16.43 -2.15
C TRP A 72 -18.88 -15.45 -2.14
N LEU A 73 -20.12 -15.96 -2.09
CA LEU A 73 -21.32 -15.14 -1.96
C LEU A 73 -21.33 -14.30 -0.69
N PHE A 74 -20.98 -14.91 0.45
CA PHE A 74 -20.91 -14.23 1.72
C PHE A 74 -19.86 -13.11 1.70
N MET A 75 -18.66 -13.38 1.18
CA MET A 75 -17.62 -12.37 1.08
C MET A 75 -17.97 -11.24 0.12
N ARG A 76 -18.66 -11.53 -0.98
CA ARG A 76 -19.17 -10.50 -1.90
C ARG A 76 -20.19 -9.58 -1.23
N ARG A 77 -21.03 -10.11 -0.33
CA ARG A 77 -21.93 -9.30 0.49
C ARG A 77 -21.18 -8.49 1.55
N LEU A 78 -20.16 -9.08 2.19
CA LEU A 78 -19.37 -8.43 3.22
C LEU A 78 -18.53 -7.27 2.66
N GLY A 79 -17.95 -7.44 1.47
CA GLY A 79 -17.15 -6.41 0.80
C GLY A 79 -17.93 -5.16 0.37
N ARG A 80 -19.27 -5.19 0.40
CA ARG A 80 -20.12 -4.00 0.18
C ARG A 80 -20.29 -3.15 1.43
N LYS A 81 -19.93 -3.65 2.62
CA LYS A 81 -20.07 -2.90 3.87
C LYS A 81 -18.79 -2.13 4.19
N PRO A 82 -18.88 -0.94 4.79
CA PRO A 82 -17.69 -0.23 5.27
C PRO A 82 -16.99 -1.06 6.35
N LEU A 83 -15.65 -1.10 6.30
CA LEU A 83 -14.79 -1.95 7.16
C LEU A 83 -15.06 -1.75 8.66
N GLU A 84 -15.45 -0.54 9.06
CA GLU A 84 -15.75 -0.18 10.44
C GLU A 84 -16.93 -0.97 11.03
N LYS A 85 -17.94 -1.29 10.21
CA LYS A 85 -19.15 -2.01 10.63
C LYS A 85 -18.95 -3.53 10.69
N ILE A 86 -17.78 -4.04 10.28
CA ILE A 86 -17.50 -5.47 10.30
C ILE A 86 -17.05 -5.89 11.70
N SER A 87 -17.86 -6.77 12.31
CA SER A 87 -17.58 -7.35 13.62
C SER A 87 -16.37 -8.28 13.59
N GLU A 88 -15.47 -8.12 14.56
CA GLU A 88 -14.29 -8.98 14.72
C GLU A 88 -14.67 -10.44 14.99
N ARG A 89 -15.76 -10.66 15.72
CA ARG A 89 -16.29 -12.00 16.00
C ARG A 89 -16.71 -12.69 14.71
N ALA A 90 -17.37 -11.97 13.80
CA ALA A 90 -17.80 -12.52 12.51
C ALA A 90 -16.59 -12.97 11.68
N LEU A 91 -15.53 -12.14 11.60
CA LEU A 91 -14.29 -12.51 10.89
C LEU A 91 -13.62 -13.73 11.52
N SER A 92 -13.56 -13.83 12.85
CA SER A 92 -12.98 -14.98 13.54
C SER A 92 -13.77 -16.27 13.28
N ILE A 93 -15.11 -16.20 13.35
CA ILE A 93 -15.99 -17.33 13.06
C ILE A 93 -15.80 -17.77 11.60
N MET A 94 -15.73 -16.82 10.67
CA MET A 94 -15.49 -17.13 9.26
C MET A 94 -14.17 -17.85 9.04
N SER A 95 -13.09 -17.40 9.69
CA SER A 95 -11.79 -18.08 9.61
C SER A 95 -11.87 -19.54 10.07
N ILE A 96 -12.60 -19.82 11.16
CA ILE A 96 -12.76 -21.18 11.70
C ILE A 96 -13.60 -22.01 10.74
N LEU A 97 -14.74 -21.45 10.32
CA LEU A 97 -15.66 -22.06 9.37
C LEU A 97 -15.00 -22.29 8.00
N GLN A 98 -13.89 -21.62 7.70
CA GLN A 98 -13.11 -21.90 6.50
C GLN A 98 -12.22 -23.12 6.65
N ILE A 99 -11.46 -23.24 7.74
CA ILE A 99 -10.43 -24.28 7.85
C ILE A 99 -11.01 -25.63 8.28
N VAL A 100 -11.99 -25.64 9.19
CA VAL A 100 -12.54 -26.91 9.71
C VAL A 100 -13.21 -27.74 8.61
N PRO A 101 -14.10 -27.18 7.76
CA PRO A 101 -14.71 -27.95 6.67
C PRO A 101 -13.70 -28.36 5.60
N ASP A 102 -12.66 -27.57 5.33
CA ASP A 102 -11.59 -27.96 4.41
C ASP A 102 -10.89 -29.23 4.92
N GLN A 103 -10.60 -29.32 6.22
CA GLN A 103 -10.00 -30.52 6.80
C GLN A 103 -10.95 -31.72 6.78
N LEU A 104 -12.25 -31.51 7.01
CA LEU A 104 -13.24 -32.58 6.88
C LEU A 104 -13.33 -33.08 5.43
N ILE A 105 -13.32 -32.19 4.44
CA ILE A 105 -13.29 -32.57 3.02
C ILE A 105 -11.99 -33.32 2.71
N CYS A 106 -10.83 -32.87 3.20
CA CYS A 106 -9.57 -33.60 3.05
C CYS A 106 -9.62 -34.98 3.72
N THR A 107 -10.29 -35.11 4.87
CA THR A 107 -10.51 -36.39 5.56
C THR A 107 -11.35 -37.33 4.70
N LEU A 108 -12.45 -36.81 4.13
CA LEU A 108 -13.34 -37.58 3.25
C LEU A 108 -12.61 -38.01 1.97
N VAL A 109 -11.83 -37.13 1.35
CA VAL A 109 -11.01 -37.46 0.19
C VAL A 109 -9.99 -38.54 0.57
N TYR A 110 -9.29 -38.39 1.69
CA TYR A 110 -8.29 -39.35 2.16
C TYR A 110 -8.90 -40.74 2.42
N TYR A 111 -10.08 -40.78 3.02
CA TYR A 111 -10.86 -42.00 3.22
C TYR A 111 -11.22 -42.68 1.89
N ASN A 112 -11.81 -41.92 0.96
CA ASN A 112 -12.23 -42.45 -0.33
C ASN A 112 -11.06 -42.87 -1.24
N THR A 113 -9.84 -42.41 -0.95
CA THR A 113 -8.64 -42.85 -1.69
C THR A 113 -7.99 -44.09 -1.12
N GLY A 114 -8.46 -44.64 0.01
CA GLY A 114 -7.93 -45.87 0.63
C GLY A 114 -6.86 -45.65 1.71
N THR A 115 -6.89 -44.50 2.39
CA THR A 115 -6.22 -44.26 3.68
C THR A 115 -4.78 -44.80 3.80
N VAL A 116 -4.59 -45.98 4.42
CA VAL A 116 -3.31 -46.67 4.68
C VAL A 116 -2.54 -46.91 3.39
N ASP A 117 -3.22 -47.28 2.32
CA ASP A 117 -2.61 -47.58 1.03
C ASP A 117 -2.18 -46.30 0.30
N SER A 118 -2.93 -45.21 0.46
CA SER A 118 -2.72 -43.97 -0.28
C SER A 118 -1.76 -42.97 0.38
N MET A 119 -1.12 -42.12 -0.44
CA MET A 119 -0.38 -40.92 0.03
C MET A 119 -1.25 -39.66 0.09
N SER A 120 -2.57 -39.78 -0.01
CA SER A 120 -3.50 -38.64 -0.04
C SER A 120 -3.54 -37.83 1.26
N PHE A 121 -2.89 -38.30 2.33
CA PHE A 121 -2.70 -37.52 3.56
C PHE A 121 -1.97 -36.18 3.31
N VAL A 122 -1.23 -36.05 2.20
CA VAL A 122 -0.56 -34.81 1.78
C VAL A 122 -1.56 -33.65 1.61
N TYR A 123 -2.84 -33.92 1.34
CA TYR A 123 -3.87 -32.87 1.25
C TYR A 123 -4.07 -32.10 2.56
N TYR A 124 -3.79 -32.71 3.71
CA TYR A 124 -3.81 -31.98 4.99
C TYR A 124 -2.74 -30.87 5.04
N PHE A 125 -1.63 -31.00 4.31
CA PHE A 125 -0.60 -29.95 4.25
C PHE A 125 -1.13 -28.70 3.59
N ILE A 126 -2.01 -28.85 2.58
CA ILE A 126 -2.68 -27.72 1.93
C ILE A 126 -3.54 -26.98 2.95
N SER A 127 -4.31 -27.68 3.79
CA SER A 127 -5.14 -27.04 4.81
C SER A 127 -4.31 -26.25 5.84
N VAL A 128 -3.17 -26.81 6.29
CA VAL A 128 -2.24 -26.14 7.22
C VAL A 128 -1.59 -24.93 6.55
N PHE A 129 -1.22 -25.05 5.28
CA PHE A 129 -0.66 -23.95 4.51
C PHE A 129 -1.67 -22.81 4.32
N LEU A 130 -2.93 -23.12 3.96
CA LEU A 130 -3.99 -22.12 3.86
C LEU A 130 -4.23 -21.44 5.22
N ALA A 131 -4.26 -22.20 6.30
CA ALA A 131 -4.39 -21.67 7.66
C ALA A 131 -3.24 -20.70 8.03
N SER A 132 -2.03 -20.89 7.49
CA SER A 132 -0.88 -20.01 7.73
C SER A 132 -1.06 -18.59 7.20
N SER A 133 -1.93 -18.42 6.18
CA SER A 133 -2.25 -17.11 5.59
C SER A 133 -3.31 -16.33 6.38
N ILE A 134 -4.17 -17.02 7.14
CA ILE A 134 -5.21 -16.39 7.98
C ILE A 134 -4.70 -16.21 9.41
N TYR A 135 -4.21 -17.29 10.01
CA TYR A 135 -3.99 -17.36 11.45
C TYR A 135 -2.59 -16.93 11.85
N LYS A 136 -2.48 -16.46 13.09
CA LYS A 136 -1.21 -16.35 13.81
C LYS A 136 -0.72 -17.76 14.19
N THR A 137 0.51 -17.88 14.66
CA THR A 137 1.16 -19.13 15.13
C THR A 137 0.22 -20.08 15.86
N ARG A 138 -0.56 -19.58 16.83
CA ARG A 138 -1.49 -20.41 17.61
C ARG A 138 -2.56 -21.11 16.76
N GLY A 139 -3.16 -20.40 15.81
CA GLY A 139 -4.18 -21.01 14.94
C GLY A 139 -3.60 -21.97 13.92
N ILE A 140 -2.35 -21.76 13.48
CA ILE A 140 -1.62 -22.69 12.62
C ILE A 140 -1.35 -24.00 13.38
N ILE A 141 -0.85 -23.90 14.62
CA ILE A 141 -0.61 -25.05 15.49
C ILE A 141 -1.91 -25.82 15.75
N LEU A 142 -3.00 -25.12 16.09
CA LEU A 142 -4.31 -25.76 16.30
C LEU A 142 -4.82 -26.46 15.04
N THR A 143 -4.58 -25.88 13.86
CA THR A 143 -4.94 -26.51 12.58
C THR A 143 -4.12 -27.79 12.36
N GLY A 144 -2.82 -27.76 12.63
CA GLY A 144 -1.96 -28.94 12.54
C GLY A 144 -2.35 -30.06 13.51
N LEU A 145 -2.69 -29.70 14.75
CA LEU A 145 -3.19 -30.65 15.76
C LEU A 145 -4.53 -31.25 15.32
N LEU A 146 -5.44 -30.44 14.77
CA LEU A 146 -6.72 -30.94 14.26
C LEU A 146 -6.53 -31.88 13.07
N SER A 147 -5.61 -31.57 12.14
CA SER A 147 -5.22 -32.50 11.06
C SER A 147 -4.68 -33.82 11.61
N GLY A 148 -3.77 -33.74 12.61
CA GLY A 148 -3.24 -34.89 13.34
C GLY A 148 -4.35 -35.77 13.90
N PHE A 149 -5.23 -35.15 14.68
CA PHE A 149 -6.36 -35.80 15.32
C PHE A 149 -7.31 -36.47 14.31
N LEU A 150 -7.72 -35.76 13.25
CA LEU A 150 -8.65 -36.28 12.25
C LEU A 150 -8.05 -37.48 11.49
N CYS A 151 -6.79 -37.39 11.07
CA CYS A 151 -6.12 -38.47 10.36
C CYS A 151 -5.89 -39.70 11.25
N THR A 152 -5.39 -39.50 12.48
CA THR A 152 -5.18 -40.59 13.43
C THR A 152 -6.50 -41.26 13.81
N THR A 153 -7.56 -40.48 14.06
CA THR A 153 -8.88 -41.01 14.38
C THR A 153 -9.44 -41.83 13.21
N LEU A 154 -9.32 -41.33 11.98
CA LEU A 154 -9.75 -42.07 10.78
C LEU A 154 -9.04 -43.41 10.65
N LEU A 155 -7.71 -43.44 10.79
CA LEU A 155 -6.91 -44.66 10.69
C LEU A 155 -7.23 -45.66 11.80
N ILE A 156 -7.50 -45.20 13.02
CA ILE A 156 -7.88 -46.07 14.14
C ILE A 156 -9.28 -46.67 13.92
N ILE A 157 -10.26 -45.85 13.53
CA ILE A 157 -11.64 -46.30 13.27
C ILE A 157 -11.64 -47.35 12.14
N GLU A 158 -10.87 -47.10 11.09
CA GLU A 158 -10.74 -48.04 9.99
C GLU A 158 -10.02 -49.33 10.40
N TYR A 159 -8.91 -49.23 11.16
CA TYR A 159 -8.19 -50.39 11.68
C TYR A 159 -9.07 -51.29 12.57
N GLN A 160 -9.99 -50.69 13.33
CA GLN A 160 -10.98 -51.40 14.14
C GLN A 160 -12.10 -52.05 13.31
N GLY A 161 -12.16 -51.77 12.00
CA GLY A 161 -13.22 -52.27 11.11
C GLY A 161 -14.57 -51.59 11.31
N LEU A 162 -14.61 -50.44 12.01
CA LEU A 162 -15.86 -49.68 12.21
C LEU A 162 -16.35 -49.03 10.91
N ILE A 163 -15.42 -48.73 9.99
CA ILE A 163 -15.71 -48.27 8.63
C ILE A 163 -15.08 -49.23 7.63
N PRO A 164 -15.70 -49.43 6.45
CA PRO A 164 -15.15 -50.32 5.44
C PRO A 164 -13.85 -49.74 4.88
N HIS A 165 -12.83 -50.59 4.76
CA HIS A 165 -11.56 -50.24 4.13
C HIS A 165 -11.68 -50.34 2.61
N PHE A 166 -11.15 -49.33 1.90
CA PHE A 166 -11.09 -49.33 0.45
C PHE A 166 -9.65 -49.57 0.00
N ASN A 167 -9.39 -50.72 -0.62
CA ASN A 167 -8.07 -50.99 -1.18
C ASN A 167 -7.81 -50.06 -2.36
N THR A 168 -6.72 -49.30 -2.29
CA THR A 168 -6.29 -48.49 -3.43
C THR A 168 -5.61 -49.37 -4.46
N TYR A 169 -4.73 -50.28 -4.06
CA TYR A 169 -3.90 -51.06 -4.99
C TYR A 169 -4.31 -52.53 -4.99
N GLN A 170 -4.50 -53.11 -6.17
CA GLN A 170 -4.77 -54.53 -6.29
C GLN A 170 -3.55 -55.37 -5.89
N GLY A 171 -3.75 -56.40 -5.06
CA GLY A 171 -2.72 -57.38 -4.70
C GLY A 171 -1.82 -57.00 -3.52
N VAL A 172 -1.99 -55.81 -2.92
CA VAL A 172 -1.25 -55.41 -1.72
C VAL A 172 -2.24 -54.91 -0.66
N THR A 173 -2.68 -55.79 0.23
CA THR A 173 -3.49 -55.39 1.38
C THR A 173 -2.58 -55.10 2.57
N LEU A 174 -2.25 -53.82 2.76
CA LEU A 174 -1.52 -53.36 3.94
C LEU A 174 -2.44 -53.22 5.18
N PHE A 175 -3.75 -53.22 4.93
CA PHE A 175 -4.79 -53.17 5.94
C PHE A 175 -4.74 -54.37 6.90
N GLY A 176 -5.14 -54.13 8.16
CA GLY A 176 -5.17 -55.13 9.22
C GLY A 176 -3.82 -55.34 9.93
N SER A 177 -2.70 -54.89 9.36
CA SER A 177 -1.40 -54.95 10.05
C SER A 177 -1.28 -53.84 11.11
N PRO A 178 -1.11 -54.18 12.41
CA PRO A 178 -0.90 -53.18 13.45
C PRO A 178 0.40 -52.40 13.24
N TYR A 179 1.42 -53.02 12.66
CA TYR A 179 2.72 -52.38 12.41
C TYR A 179 2.62 -51.31 11.33
N VAL A 180 1.91 -51.59 10.23
CA VAL A 180 1.76 -50.62 9.14
C VAL A 180 0.90 -49.44 9.58
N THR A 181 -0.20 -49.71 10.28
CA THR A 181 -1.10 -48.66 10.79
C THR A 181 -0.38 -47.73 11.77
N ARG A 182 0.36 -48.30 12.74
CA ARG A 182 1.18 -47.51 13.69
C ARG A 182 2.27 -46.74 12.96
N GLY A 183 2.97 -47.37 12.03
CA GLY A 183 3.98 -46.71 11.20
C GLY A 183 3.42 -45.49 10.48
N LYS A 184 2.27 -45.64 9.80
CA LYS A 184 1.59 -44.54 9.10
C LYS A 184 1.16 -43.42 10.03
N ILE A 185 0.62 -43.73 11.21
CA ILE A 185 0.26 -42.71 12.21
C ILE A 185 1.51 -41.93 12.65
N ILE A 186 2.59 -42.63 13.02
CA ILE A 186 3.84 -41.99 13.46
C ILE A 186 4.41 -41.12 12.34
N THR A 187 4.52 -41.66 11.12
CA THR A 187 5.01 -40.95 9.95
C THR A 187 4.15 -39.71 9.64
N PHE A 188 2.82 -39.82 9.69
CA PHE A 188 1.94 -38.69 9.46
C PHE A 188 2.07 -37.61 10.55
N ILE A 189 2.08 -37.99 11.83
CA ILE A 189 2.27 -37.06 12.94
C ILE A 189 3.61 -36.33 12.81
N PHE A 190 4.68 -37.04 12.44
CA PHE A 190 5.98 -36.43 12.20
C PHE A 190 5.90 -35.39 11.06
N TYR A 191 5.37 -35.77 9.89
CA TYR A 191 5.27 -34.86 8.75
C TYR A 191 4.37 -33.66 9.01
N ILE A 192 3.19 -33.85 9.61
CA ILE A 192 2.28 -32.74 9.91
C ILE A 192 2.89 -31.81 10.96
N SER A 193 3.67 -32.33 11.91
CA SER A 193 4.38 -31.51 12.90
C SER A 193 5.46 -30.65 12.24
N VAL A 194 6.29 -31.25 11.38
CA VAL A 194 7.32 -30.52 10.61
C VAL A 194 6.66 -29.46 9.72
N MET A 195 5.60 -29.82 9.00
CA MET A 195 4.88 -28.89 8.13
C MET A 195 4.23 -27.74 8.91
N THR A 196 3.63 -28.05 10.06
CA THR A 196 3.01 -27.04 10.94
C THR A 196 4.05 -26.09 11.50
N PHE A 197 5.20 -26.62 11.93
CA PHE A 197 6.33 -25.80 12.39
C PHE A 197 6.86 -24.91 11.26
N ALA A 198 7.09 -25.46 10.07
CA ALA A 198 7.56 -24.71 8.90
C ALA A 198 6.56 -23.62 8.50
N ALA A 199 5.26 -23.93 8.45
CA ALA A 199 4.20 -22.96 8.15
C ALA A 199 4.12 -21.85 9.21
N ALA A 200 4.26 -22.19 10.50
CA ALA A 200 4.27 -21.23 11.58
C ALA A 200 5.50 -20.31 11.53
N PHE A 201 6.68 -20.89 11.27
CA PHE A 201 7.92 -20.14 11.08
C PHE A 201 7.83 -19.18 9.89
N LEU A 202 7.37 -19.68 8.73
CA LEU A 202 7.22 -18.90 7.52
C LEU A 202 6.20 -17.76 7.69
N SER A 203 5.05 -18.03 8.32
CA SER A 203 4.06 -17.00 8.63
C SER A 203 4.63 -15.90 9.53
N ASN A 204 5.42 -16.25 10.55
CA ASN A 204 6.09 -15.27 11.40
C ASN A 204 7.14 -14.45 10.65
N LEU A 205 7.93 -15.09 9.79
CA LEU A 205 8.93 -14.43 8.96
C LEU A 205 8.26 -13.41 8.02
N ILE A 206 7.21 -13.82 7.30
CA ILE A 206 6.44 -12.94 6.40
C ILE A 206 5.85 -11.76 7.18
N ARG A 207 5.18 -12.01 8.32
CA ARG A 207 4.62 -10.94 9.17
C ARG A 207 5.68 -9.97 9.69
N SER A 208 6.86 -10.48 10.06
CA SER A 208 7.96 -9.63 10.53
C SER A 208 8.52 -8.73 9.42
N ARG A 209 8.65 -9.27 8.20
CA ARG A 209 9.07 -8.53 7.01
C ARG A 209 8.04 -7.48 6.63
N GLU A 210 6.76 -7.84 6.65
CA GLU A 210 5.66 -6.94 6.38
C GLU A 210 5.62 -5.79 7.40
N LYS A 211 5.85 -6.08 8.68
CA LYS A 211 5.94 -5.03 9.72
C LYS A 211 7.10 -4.07 9.47
N LYS A 212 8.27 -4.56 9.06
CA LYS A 212 9.43 -3.71 8.74
C LYS A 212 9.15 -2.83 7.51
N LEU A 213 8.60 -3.41 6.45
CA LEU A 213 8.22 -2.67 5.24
C LEU A 213 7.21 -1.56 5.52
N ARG A 214 6.29 -1.76 6.48
CA ARG A 214 5.39 -0.69 6.93
C ARG A 214 6.15 0.45 7.58
N GLN A 215 7.02 0.15 8.54
CA GLN A 215 7.78 1.18 9.24
C GLN A 215 8.65 2.00 8.28
N GLU A 216 9.20 1.37 7.24
CA GLU A 216 9.94 2.07 6.19
C GLU A 216 9.01 2.93 5.32
N ARG A 217 7.86 2.40 4.90
CA ARG A 217 6.86 3.16 4.13
C ARG A 217 6.37 4.40 4.90
N ASP A 218 6.09 4.25 6.19
CA ASP A 218 5.59 5.33 7.04
C ASP A 218 6.65 6.43 7.15
N LYS A 219 7.92 6.06 7.36
CA LYS A 219 9.05 7.01 7.35
C LYS A 219 9.20 7.75 6.02
N VAL A 220 9.10 7.04 4.90
CA VAL A 220 9.18 7.65 3.56
C VAL A 220 8.00 8.61 3.34
N THR A 221 6.81 8.26 3.83
CA THR A 221 5.62 9.11 3.73
C THR A 221 5.78 10.38 4.55
N GLU A 222 6.30 10.28 5.78
CA GLU A 222 6.61 11.43 6.64
C GLU A 222 7.67 12.35 6.00
N GLN A 223 8.76 11.76 5.48
CA GLN A 223 9.79 12.53 4.76
C GLN A 223 9.24 13.23 3.52
N SER A 224 8.36 12.57 2.76
CA SER A 224 7.70 13.16 1.60
C SER A 224 6.82 14.35 1.99
N GLN A 225 6.13 14.27 3.13
CA GLN A 225 5.31 15.39 3.64
C GLN A 225 6.19 16.57 4.05
N VAL A 226 7.28 16.32 4.78
CA VAL A 226 8.25 17.37 5.15
C VAL A 226 8.84 18.05 3.92
N LEU A 227 9.28 17.27 2.93
CA LEU A 227 9.79 17.81 1.66
C LEU A 227 8.73 18.65 0.94
N THR A 228 7.47 18.21 0.93
CA THR A 228 6.37 18.96 0.31
C THR A 228 6.20 20.33 0.98
N VAL A 229 6.24 20.39 2.32
CA VAL A 229 6.18 21.65 3.08
C VAL A 229 7.39 22.54 2.74
N GLN A 230 8.60 22.00 2.75
CA GLN A 230 9.82 22.75 2.41
C GLN A 230 9.78 23.30 0.98
N THR A 231 9.30 22.52 0.01
CA THR A 231 9.15 23.00 -1.37
C THR A 231 8.13 24.13 -1.47
N GLN A 232 7.06 24.08 -0.69
CA GLN A 232 6.06 25.15 -0.64
C GLN A 232 6.62 26.42 -0.01
N GLU A 233 7.40 26.32 1.07
CA GLU A 233 8.10 27.45 1.70
C GLU A 233 9.15 28.06 0.76
N LEU A 234 9.93 27.23 0.08
CA LEU A 234 10.90 27.69 -0.92
C LEU A 234 10.22 28.42 -2.07
N THR A 235 9.06 27.93 -2.52
CA THR A 235 8.27 28.59 -3.57
C THR A 235 7.77 29.95 -3.11
N LYS A 236 7.21 30.06 -1.90
CA LYS A 236 6.79 31.36 -1.32
C LYS A 236 7.96 32.33 -1.19
N THR A 237 9.12 31.85 -0.76
CA THR A 237 10.33 32.67 -0.62
C THR A 237 10.81 33.17 -1.98
N LYS A 238 10.77 32.32 -3.01
CA LYS A 238 11.07 32.69 -4.39
C LYS A 238 10.12 33.78 -4.88
N ASP A 239 8.81 33.63 -4.64
CA ASP A 239 7.81 34.61 -5.08
C ASP A 239 8.01 35.96 -4.38
N TYR A 240 8.27 35.95 -3.07
CA TYR A 240 8.59 37.16 -2.29
C TYR A 240 9.86 37.85 -2.79
N LEU A 241 10.93 37.09 -3.05
CA LEU A 241 12.16 37.64 -3.62
C LEU A 241 11.92 38.24 -5.00
N HIS A 242 11.07 37.62 -5.82
CA HIS A 242 10.75 38.14 -7.13
C HIS A 242 9.98 39.47 -7.04
N GLU A 243 9.04 39.59 -6.11
CA GLU A 243 8.31 40.84 -5.84
C GLU A 243 9.23 41.94 -5.27
N ALA A 244 10.16 41.58 -4.38
CA ALA A 244 11.15 42.51 -3.86
C ALA A 244 12.08 43.02 -4.98
N LEU A 245 12.47 42.16 -5.91
CA LEU A 245 13.30 42.52 -7.05
C LEU A 245 12.57 43.50 -7.98
N THR A 246 11.30 43.24 -8.32
CA THR A 246 10.52 44.13 -9.19
C THR A 246 10.27 45.49 -8.55
N LYS A 247 10.04 45.54 -7.22
CA LYS A 247 9.95 46.81 -6.47
C LYS A 247 11.27 47.57 -6.48
N SER A 248 12.40 46.88 -6.29
CA SER A 248 13.73 47.48 -6.37
C SER A 248 13.99 48.06 -7.77
N ASP A 249 13.63 47.34 -8.83
CA ASP A 249 13.80 47.82 -10.21
C ASP A 249 12.90 49.04 -10.48
N ALA A 250 11.66 49.04 -10.01
CA ALA A 250 10.76 50.20 -10.11
C ALA A 250 11.33 51.43 -9.37
N ALA A 251 11.83 51.24 -8.15
CA ALA A 251 12.46 52.31 -7.37
C ALA A 251 13.72 52.87 -8.06
N ARG A 252 14.52 52.02 -8.72
CA ARG A 252 15.67 52.47 -9.51
C ARG A 252 15.26 53.36 -10.69
N VAL A 253 14.19 53.01 -11.40
CA VAL A 253 13.65 53.83 -12.49
C VAL A 253 13.16 55.19 -11.97
N GLU A 254 12.52 55.21 -10.80
CA GLU A 254 12.06 56.46 -10.17
C GLU A 254 13.24 57.34 -9.71
N ILE A 255 14.28 56.73 -9.14
CA ILE A 255 15.54 57.43 -8.80
C ILE A 255 16.20 58.01 -10.06
N GLU A 256 16.22 57.27 -11.18
CA GLU A 256 16.75 57.83 -12.43
C GLU A 256 15.91 59.01 -12.92
N LYS A 257 14.59 58.92 -12.90
CA LYS A 257 13.71 60.04 -13.29
C LYS A 257 13.96 61.27 -12.43
N THR A 258 13.93 61.11 -11.11
CA THR A 258 14.16 62.23 -10.17
C THR A 258 15.56 62.82 -10.34
N LYS A 259 16.58 62.00 -10.61
CA LYS A 259 17.93 62.48 -10.95
C LYS A 259 17.92 63.33 -12.21
N THR A 260 17.27 62.89 -13.29
CA THR A 260 17.19 63.68 -14.54
C THR A 260 16.40 64.98 -14.36
N GLU A 261 15.34 64.98 -13.56
CA GLU A 261 14.58 66.20 -13.22
C GLU A 261 15.42 67.17 -12.39
N LEU A 262 16.17 66.65 -11.41
CA LEU A 262 17.09 67.45 -10.59
C LEU A 262 18.20 68.08 -11.44
N GLU A 263 18.78 67.33 -12.39
CA GLU A 263 19.78 67.86 -13.33
C GLU A 263 19.20 68.99 -14.19
N LYS A 264 17.97 68.85 -14.71
CA LYS A 264 17.28 69.92 -15.44
C LYS A 264 17.04 71.14 -14.56
N ALA A 265 16.53 70.96 -13.35
CA ALA A 265 16.29 72.07 -12.41
C ALA A 265 17.59 72.79 -12.04
N ASN A 266 18.69 72.06 -11.87
CA ASN A 266 20.01 72.64 -11.62
C ASN A 266 20.49 73.49 -12.81
N LEU A 267 20.30 73.01 -14.04
CA LEU A 267 20.63 73.76 -15.25
C LEU A 267 19.80 75.05 -15.35
N GLU A 268 18.51 75.00 -15.05
CA GLU A 268 17.64 76.18 -15.01
C GLU A 268 18.06 77.18 -13.93
N LEU A 269 18.38 76.70 -12.72
CA LEU A 269 18.89 77.56 -11.64
C LEU A 269 20.21 78.22 -12.01
N GLN A 270 21.14 77.49 -12.63
CA GLN A 270 22.39 78.07 -13.14
C GLN A 270 22.15 79.11 -14.25
N ALA A 271 21.13 78.94 -15.08
CA ALA A 271 20.75 79.94 -16.08
C ALA A 271 20.19 81.21 -15.40
N LYS A 272 19.26 81.05 -14.43
CA LYS A 272 18.70 82.16 -13.66
C LYS A 272 19.75 82.91 -12.84
N LEU A 273 20.71 82.21 -12.24
CA LEU A 273 21.84 82.83 -11.53
C LEU A 273 22.68 83.69 -12.48
N ARG A 274 23.00 83.18 -13.67
CA ARG A 274 23.72 83.97 -14.70
C ARG A 274 22.93 85.21 -15.14
N GLU A 275 21.61 85.10 -15.28
CA GLU A 275 20.77 86.27 -15.56
C GLU A 275 20.81 87.28 -14.42
N LEU A 276 20.68 86.84 -13.17
CA LEU A 276 20.77 87.71 -11.99
C LEU A 276 22.13 88.39 -11.89
N GLU A 277 23.23 87.68 -12.11
CA GLU A 277 24.58 88.26 -12.17
C GLU A 277 24.67 89.35 -13.25
N LYS A 278 24.10 89.09 -14.43
CA LYS A 278 24.03 90.07 -15.52
C LYS A 278 23.19 91.29 -15.14
N TYR A 279 22.04 91.11 -14.49
CA TYR A 279 21.23 92.21 -13.95
C TYR A 279 22.00 92.99 -12.88
N GLY A 280 22.73 92.30 -12.00
CA GLY A 280 23.61 92.89 -10.99
C GLY A 280 24.69 93.77 -11.62
N GLN A 281 25.38 93.27 -12.65
CA GLN A 281 26.37 94.03 -13.41
C GLN A 281 25.77 95.26 -14.11
N VAL A 282 24.58 95.15 -14.70
CA VAL A 282 23.90 96.29 -15.33
C VAL A 282 23.46 97.32 -14.29
N THR A 283 22.98 96.88 -13.13
CA THR A 283 22.52 97.78 -12.05
C THR A 283 23.68 98.52 -11.44
N THR A 284 24.75 97.81 -11.06
CA THR A 284 26.00 98.42 -10.57
C THR A 284 26.63 99.34 -11.62
N GLY A 285 26.63 98.95 -12.90
CA GLY A 285 27.06 99.81 -14.00
C GLY A 285 26.21 101.07 -14.15
N ARG A 286 24.89 100.98 -13.95
CA ARG A 286 23.98 102.15 -13.92
C ARG A 286 24.23 103.04 -12.72
N GLU A 287 24.48 102.46 -11.54
CA GLU A 287 24.81 103.22 -10.32
C GLU A 287 26.13 103.98 -10.46
N LEU A 288 27.17 103.33 -11.01
CA LEU A 288 28.43 103.99 -11.36
C LEU A 288 28.22 105.17 -12.32
N LYS A 289 27.42 104.97 -13.37
CA LYS A 289 27.09 106.05 -14.32
C LYS A 289 26.26 107.17 -13.70
N MET A 290 25.38 106.84 -12.75
CA MET A 290 24.62 107.83 -11.97
C MET A 290 25.53 108.62 -11.02
N MET A 291 26.56 108.00 -10.44
CA MET A 291 27.59 108.71 -9.68
C MET A 291 28.38 109.66 -10.57
N GLU A 292 28.84 109.22 -11.75
CA GLU A 292 29.53 110.09 -12.71
C GLU A 292 28.65 111.28 -13.15
N LEU A 293 27.36 111.02 -13.41
CA LEU A 293 26.41 112.07 -13.76
C LEU A 293 26.17 113.05 -12.61
N LYS A 294 26.09 112.56 -11.37
CA LYS A 294 26.01 113.43 -10.18
C LYS A 294 27.27 114.28 -10.00
N GLU A 295 28.46 113.74 -10.23
CA GLU A 295 29.70 114.52 -10.23
C GLU A 295 29.72 115.57 -11.35
N LYS A 296 29.24 115.23 -12.55
CA LYS A 296 29.11 116.17 -13.67
C LYS A 296 28.10 117.29 -13.39
N ILE A 297 26.97 116.98 -12.77
CA ILE A 297 26.00 117.98 -12.33
C ILE A 297 26.66 118.91 -11.29
N LYS A 298 27.36 118.36 -10.31
CA LYS A 298 28.06 119.14 -9.27
C LYS A 298 29.16 120.06 -9.83
N THR A 299 29.85 119.64 -10.89
CA THR A 299 30.84 120.47 -11.59
C THR A 299 30.20 121.51 -12.49
N LEU A 300 29.05 121.23 -13.10
CA LEU A 300 28.25 122.21 -13.84
C LEU A 300 27.62 123.25 -12.91
N GLU A 301 27.13 122.85 -11.74
CA GLU A 301 26.63 123.75 -10.69
C GLU A 301 27.73 124.71 -10.21
N LYS A 302 28.96 124.22 -9.97
CA LYS A 302 30.11 125.08 -9.68
C LYS A 302 30.45 126.06 -10.81
N ARG A 303 30.33 125.64 -12.06
CA ARG A 303 30.55 126.50 -13.24
C ARG A 303 29.48 127.57 -13.41
N ILE A 304 28.24 127.29 -13.00
CA ILE A 304 27.15 128.26 -12.99
C ILE A 304 27.37 129.27 -11.86
N GLU A 305 27.81 128.82 -10.67
CA GLU A 305 28.25 129.70 -9.57
C GLU A 305 29.42 130.63 -9.94
N GLU A 306 30.33 130.18 -10.82
CA GLU A 306 31.44 131.00 -11.34
C GLU A 306 31.02 132.01 -12.42
N LEU A 307 29.88 131.80 -13.10
CA LEU A 307 29.34 132.70 -14.11
C LEU A 307 28.36 133.76 -13.54
N GLU A 308 27.95 133.60 -12.28
CA GLU A 308 27.12 134.55 -11.53
C GLU A 308 27.94 135.56 -10.68
N LYS A 309 29.26 135.63 -10.88
CA LYS A 309 30.18 136.63 -10.29
C LYS A 309 30.86 137.47 -11.36
#